data_AF-A0AA88Y1H2-F1
#
_entry.id   AF-A0AA88Y1H2-F1
#
_cell.length_a   1.000
_cell.length_b   1.000
_cell.length_c   1.000
_cell.angle_alpha   90.00
_cell.angle_beta   90.00
_cell.angle_gamma   90.00
#
_symmetry.space_group_name_H-M   'P 1'
#
loop_
_entity.id
_entity.type
_entity.pdbx_description
1 polymer ?
#
loop_
_entity_poly.entity_id
_entity_poly.type
_entity_poly.pdbx_seq_one_letter_code
_entity_poly.pdbx_strand_id
1 'polypeptide(L)'
;MRTLNKTIKAATVESLNWKQELFKFLRNYRATPHSTTSISPAEALLGRKLQTKLPELPKSQPKVQKSIIVQDDQRKSAMKEDSDLRNNAKESELKESDFVLVKQPHKDKLSTPFNPKPLCVTDKKGSMITAEDESGHKITRNSSFFKKVEGMRSVPKFEPAQEEEEEFEVTPNEVSEPTPNKTSTPNQISKRPIRSTKRPAYLSDYVT
;
A
#
# COMPACT_ATOMS: atom_id res chain seq x y z
N MET A 1 -19.05 -8.58 2.17
CA MET A 1 -19.27 -9.51 3.31
C MET A 1 -19.11 -10.95 2.85
N ARG A 2 -18.18 -11.71 3.45
CA ARG A 2 -18.02 -13.14 3.12
C ARG A 2 -19.28 -13.96 3.48
N THR A 3 -20.04 -13.56 4.49
CA THR A 3 -21.23 -14.24 5.00
C THR A 3 -22.45 -14.11 4.09
N LEU A 4 -22.70 -12.93 3.52
CA LEU A 4 -23.82 -12.71 2.60
C LEU A 4 -23.71 -13.58 1.33
N ASN A 5 -22.54 -13.61 0.71
CA ASN A 5 -22.34 -14.45 -0.48
C ASN A 5 -22.49 -15.95 -0.14
N LYS A 6 -22.12 -16.36 1.08
CA LYS A 6 -22.33 -17.73 1.55
C LYS A 6 -23.81 -18.08 1.69
N THR A 7 -24.64 -17.18 2.22
CA THR A 7 -26.09 -17.44 2.36
C THR A 7 -26.79 -17.58 1.02
N ILE A 8 -26.44 -16.73 0.05
CA ILE A 8 -26.97 -16.84 -1.32
C ILE A 8 -26.53 -18.17 -1.94
N LYS A 9 -25.26 -18.55 -1.82
CA LYS A 9 -24.75 -19.82 -2.33
C LYS A 9 -25.44 -21.04 -1.68
N ALA A 10 -25.62 -21.02 -0.36
CA ALA A 10 -26.33 -22.08 0.35
C ALA A 10 -27.78 -22.20 -0.15
N ALA A 11 -28.51 -21.09 -0.27
CA ALA A 11 -29.87 -21.09 -0.79
C ALA A 11 -29.95 -21.63 -2.23
N THR A 12 -28.97 -21.32 -3.10
CA THR A 12 -28.93 -21.88 -4.45
C THR A 12 -28.69 -23.39 -4.48
N VAL A 13 -27.88 -23.92 -3.56
CA VAL A 13 -27.61 -25.37 -3.43
C VAL A 13 -28.83 -26.09 -2.85
N GLU A 14 -29.51 -25.49 -1.88
CA GLU A 14 -30.73 -26.02 -1.24
C GLU A 14 -32.00 -25.83 -2.09
N SER A 15 -31.88 -25.26 -3.30
CA SER A 15 -33.00 -24.94 -4.21
C SER A 15 -34.07 -24.01 -3.60
N LEU A 16 -33.68 -23.16 -2.65
CA LEU A 16 -34.55 -22.18 -2.00
C LEU A 16 -34.57 -20.84 -2.78
N ASN A 17 -35.61 -20.04 -2.54
CA ASN A 17 -35.64 -18.67 -3.05
C ASN A 17 -34.59 -17.81 -2.33
N TRP A 18 -33.47 -17.57 -3.00
CA TRP A 18 -32.33 -16.82 -2.45
C TRP A 18 -32.69 -15.42 -1.94
N LYS A 19 -33.71 -14.75 -2.51
CA LYS A 19 -34.14 -13.43 -2.04
C LYS A 19 -34.75 -13.53 -0.64
N GLN A 20 -35.63 -14.52 -0.43
CA GLN A 20 -36.27 -14.74 0.86
C GLN A 20 -35.25 -15.12 1.93
N GLU A 21 -34.31 -16.00 1.61
CA GLU A 21 -33.21 -16.37 2.52
C GLU A 21 -32.29 -15.18 2.83
N LEU A 22 -32.01 -14.33 1.85
CA LEU A 22 -31.26 -13.10 2.08
C LEU A 22 -31.99 -12.17 3.05
N PHE A 23 -33.31 -11.97 2.92
CA PHE A 23 -34.08 -11.16 3.86
C PHE A 23 -34.10 -11.75 5.27
N LYS A 24 -34.23 -13.08 5.41
CA LYS A 24 -34.12 -13.77 6.70
C LYS A 24 -32.74 -13.54 7.33
N PHE A 25 -31.67 -13.72 6.56
CA PHE A 25 -30.30 -13.48 7.00
C PHE A 25 -30.10 -12.04 7.46
N LEU A 26 -30.51 -11.06 6.66
CA LEU A 26 -30.35 -9.64 6.98
C LEU A 26 -31.13 -9.25 8.24
N ARG A 27 -32.33 -9.80 8.45
CA ARG A 27 -33.11 -9.57 9.67
C ARG A 27 -32.34 -10.07 10.90
N ASN A 28 -31.78 -11.27 10.83
CA ASN A 28 -31.02 -11.84 11.94
C ASN A 28 -29.73 -11.06 12.18
N TYR A 29 -28.95 -10.77 11.13
CA TYR A 29 -27.70 -9.99 11.21
C TYR A 29 -27.91 -8.63 11.88
N ARG A 30 -29.00 -7.94 11.56
CA ARG A 30 -29.36 -6.64 12.15
C ARG A 30 -29.72 -6.72 13.63
N ALA A 31 -30.26 -7.85 14.08
CA ALA A 31 -30.70 -8.06 15.47
C ALA A 31 -29.62 -8.70 16.36
N THR A 32 -28.63 -9.37 15.79
CA THR A 32 -27.55 -10.01 16.54
C THR A 32 -26.52 -8.97 17.03
N PRO A 33 -26.16 -8.98 18.33
CA PRO A 33 -25.07 -8.16 18.86
C PRO A 33 -23.73 -8.43 18.16
N HIS A 34 -23.00 -7.37 17.82
CA HIS A 34 -21.66 -7.50 17.24
C HIS A 34 -20.63 -7.83 18.33
N SER A 35 -19.65 -8.70 18.04
CA SER A 35 -18.68 -9.19 19.04
C SER A 35 -17.82 -8.08 19.64
N THR A 36 -17.44 -7.08 18.84
CA THR A 36 -16.57 -5.98 19.29
C THR A 36 -17.29 -4.98 20.17
N THR A 37 -18.53 -4.60 19.81
CA THR A 37 -19.26 -3.48 20.44
C THR A 37 -20.38 -3.96 21.34
N SER A 38 -20.67 -5.27 21.38
CA SER A 38 -21.77 -5.91 22.10
C SER A 38 -23.18 -5.40 21.75
N ILE A 39 -23.30 -4.59 20.69
CA ILE A 39 -24.53 -3.92 20.27
C ILE A 39 -24.90 -4.35 18.86
N SER A 40 -26.20 -4.50 18.60
CA SER A 40 -26.68 -4.95 17.28
C SER A 40 -26.64 -3.80 16.25
N PRO A 41 -26.43 -4.09 14.95
CA PRO A 41 -26.40 -3.04 13.92
C PRO A 41 -27.67 -2.19 13.86
N ALA A 42 -28.85 -2.79 14.06
CA ALA A 42 -30.09 -2.02 14.07
C ALA A 42 -30.24 -1.13 15.31
N GLU A 43 -29.73 -1.58 16.46
CA GLU A 43 -29.75 -0.78 17.69
C GLU A 43 -28.79 0.40 17.60
N ALA A 44 -27.60 0.21 17.04
CA ALA A 44 -26.65 1.30 16.80
C ALA A 44 -27.23 2.38 15.88
N LEU A 45 -28.02 1.99 14.88
CA LEU A 45 -28.63 2.91 13.92
C LEU A 45 -29.93 3.57 14.43
N LEU A 46 -30.83 2.78 15.01
CA LEU A 46 -32.20 3.20 15.35
C LEU A 46 -32.35 3.59 16.83
N GLY A 47 -31.32 3.39 17.65
CA GLY A 47 -31.37 3.63 19.10
C GLY A 47 -32.32 2.71 19.85
N ARG A 48 -32.88 1.68 19.20
CA ARG A 48 -33.81 0.72 19.79
C ARG A 48 -33.49 -0.70 19.32
N LYS A 49 -33.71 -1.67 20.19
CA LYS A 49 -33.54 -3.07 19.85
C LYS A 49 -34.71 -3.57 18.99
N LEU A 50 -34.41 -4.34 17.94
CA LEU A 50 -35.44 -4.99 17.12
C LEU A 50 -36.08 -6.12 17.91
N GLN A 51 -37.41 -6.22 17.86
CA GLN A 51 -38.11 -7.38 18.41
C GLN A 51 -37.85 -8.60 17.52
N THR A 52 -37.31 -9.65 18.14
CA THR A 52 -37.09 -10.93 17.48
C THR A 52 -38.21 -11.91 17.85
N LYS A 53 -38.15 -13.15 17.34
CA LYS A 53 -39.11 -14.19 17.70
C LYS A 53 -39.02 -14.61 19.18
N LEU A 54 -37.87 -14.34 19.82
CA LEU A 54 -37.68 -14.63 21.23
C LEU A 54 -38.20 -13.45 22.06
N PRO A 55 -39.07 -13.69 23.05
CA PRO A 55 -39.49 -12.64 23.96
C PRO A 55 -38.29 -12.18 24.77
N GLU A 56 -38.10 -10.87 24.85
CA GLU A 56 -37.07 -10.27 25.69
C GLU A 56 -37.73 -9.40 26.76
N LEU A 57 -37.17 -9.46 27.97
CA LEU A 57 -37.58 -8.59 29.06
C LEU A 57 -37.20 -7.14 28.73
N PRO A 58 -38.06 -6.16 29.04
CA PRO A 58 -37.73 -4.75 28.85
C PRO A 58 -36.53 -4.39 29.72
N LYS A 59 -35.41 -4.04 29.09
CA LYS A 59 -34.24 -3.49 29.77
C LYS A 59 -34.29 -1.97 29.67
N SER A 60 -34.02 -1.28 30.78
CA SER A 60 -33.80 0.18 30.77
C SER A 60 -32.65 0.46 29.81
N GLN A 61 -32.90 1.28 28.77
CA GLN A 61 -31.90 1.56 27.74
C GLN A 61 -30.89 2.59 28.30
N PRO A 62 -29.62 2.23 28.51
CA PRO A 62 -28.60 3.24 28.78
C PRO A 62 -28.39 4.12 27.54
N LYS A 63 -27.74 5.28 27.68
CA LYS A 63 -27.32 6.13 26.54
C LYS A 63 -26.24 5.41 25.72
N VAL A 64 -26.67 4.52 24.83
CA VAL A 64 -25.86 3.53 24.09
C VAL A 64 -24.77 4.14 23.19
N GLN A 65 -24.98 5.35 22.68
CA GLN A 65 -24.18 5.88 21.57
C GLN A 65 -22.72 6.21 21.95
N LYS A 66 -22.48 6.77 23.15
CA LYS A 66 -21.11 7.19 23.54
C LYS A 66 -20.20 5.99 23.86
N SER A 67 -20.74 4.91 24.40
CA SER A 67 -19.96 3.71 24.74
C SER A 67 -19.50 2.94 23.50
N ILE A 68 -20.29 2.94 22.41
CA ILE A 68 -19.91 2.27 21.15
C ILE A 68 -18.61 2.86 20.59
N ILE A 69 -18.53 4.19 20.51
CA ILE A 69 -17.40 4.88 19.87
C ILE A 69 -16.11 4.56 20.62
N VAL A 70 -16.12 4.71 21.95
CA VAL A 70 -14.95 4.43 22.79
C VAL A 70 -14.47 2.98 22.64
N GLN A 71 -15.40 2.02 22.68
CA GLN A 71 -15.06 0.60 22.55
C GLN A 71 -14.55 0.25 21.15
N ASP A 72 -15.15 0.81 20.10
CA ASP A 72 -14.71 0.63 18.73
C ASP A 72 -13.31 1.22 18.50
N ASP A 73 -13.05 2.43 19.01
CA ASP A 73 -11.76 3.10 18.92
C ASP A 73 -10.65 2.32 19.64
N GLN A 74 -10.91 1.85 20.86
CA GLN A 74 -9.97 1.02 21.62
C GLN A 74 -9.67 -0.30 20.89
N ARG A 75 -10.67 -0.92 20.27
CA ARG A 75 -10.49 -2.19 19.55
C ARG A 75 -9.79 -1.98 18.21
N LYS A 76 -10.01 -0.84 17.55
CA LYS A 76 -9.27 -0.43 16.35
C LYS A 76 -7.80 -0.14 16.66
N SER A 77 -7.49 0.54 17.77
CA SER A 77 -6.10 0.82 18.16
C SER A 77 -5.34 -0.48 18.45
N ALA A 78 -5.92 -1.40 19.24
CA ALA A 78 -5.31 -2.70 19.52
C ALA A 78 -5.12 -3.54 18.24
N MET A 79 -6.11 -3.54 17.33
CA MET A 79 -6.01 -4.26 16.06
C MET A 79 -4.93 -3.67 15.14
N LYS A 80 -4.77 -2.33 15.18
CA LYS A 80 -3.70 -1.65 14.46
C LYS A 80 -2.33 -2.09 15.00
N GLU A 81 -2.14 -2.06 16.31
CA GLU A 81 -0.88 -2.48 16.95
C GLU A 81 -0.50 -3.92 16.63
N ASP A 82 -1.44 -4.87 16.73
CA ASP A 82 -1.20 -6.28 16.36
C ASP A 82 -0.84 -6.42 14.88
N SER A 83 -1.58 -5.75 14.00
CA SER A 83 -1.34 -5.79 12.56
C SER A 83 0.01 -5.18 12.20
N ASP A 84 0.38 -4.05 12.81
CA ASP A 84 1.64 -3.36 12.55
C ASP A 84 2.83 -4.21 13.04
N LEU A 85 2.71 -4.82 14.22
CA LEU A 85 3.73 -5.74 14.76
C LEU A 85 3.90 -6.98 13.88
N ARG A 86 2.79 -7.64 13.51
CA ARG A 86 2.83 -8.87 12.71
C ARG A 86 3.36 -8.66 11.30
N ASN A 87 3.11 -7.50 10.71
CA ASN A 87 3.57 -7.17 9.36
C ASN A 87 4.88 -6.38 9.35
N ASN A 88 5.49 -6.11 10.52
CA ASN A 88 6.66 -5.24 10.65
C ASN A 88 6.47 -3.89 9.95
N ALA A 89 5.32 -3.25 10.17
CA ALA A 89 5.00 -1.97 9.57
C ALA A 89 6.03 -0.90 10.01
N LYS A 90 6.47 -0.07 9.07
CA LYS A 90 7.40 1.03 9.30
C LYS A 90 6.80 2.33 8.83
N GLU A 91 7.14 3.41 9.51
CA GLU A 91 6.75 4.75 9.08
C GLU A 91 7.48 5.14 7.78
N SER A 92 6.83 5.95 6.95
CA SER A 92 7.43 6.38 5.69
C SER A 92 8.36 7.57 5.91
N GLU A 93 9.60 7.46 5.43
CA GLU A 93 10.63 8.49 5.48
C GLU A 93 10.41 9.66 4.50
N LEU A 94 9.44 9.52 3.60
CA LEU A 94 9.09 10.53 2.59
C LEU A 94 8.59 11.82 3.24
N LYS A 95 9.11 12.96 2.79
CA LYS A 95 8.73 14.31 3.22
C LYS A 95 8.25 15.13 2.03
N GLU A 96 7.61 16.26 2.34
CA GLU A 96 7.29 17.28 1.34
C GLU A 96 8.57 17.74 0.63
N SER A 97 8.45 18.08 -0.65
CA SER A 97 9.55 18.45 -1.56
C SER A 97 10.56 17.33 -1.90
N ASP A 98 10.35 16.09 -1.45
CA ASP A 98 11.14 14.96 -1.93
C ASP A 98 10.74 14.61 -3.38
N PHE A 99 11.72 14.24 -4.21
CA PHE A 99 11.47 13.65 -5.52
C PHE A 99 11.20 12.16 -5.41
N VAL A 100 10.11 11.72 -6.04
CA VAL A 100 9.62 10.34 -5.96
C VAL A 100 9.22 9.80 -7.33
N LEU A 101 9.42 8.50 -7.54
CA LEU A 101 8.86 7.77 -8.68
C LEU A 101 7.59 7.04 -8.26
N VAL A 102 6.58 7.05 -9.11
CA VAL A 102 5.30 6.34 -8.88
C VAL A 102 5.32 4.95 -9.49
N LYS A 103 4.88 3.95 -8.72
CA LYS A 103 4.70 2.57 -9.19
C LYS A 103 3.65 2.50 -10.28
N GLN A 104 3.97 1.87 -11.40
CA GLN A 104 3.06 1.71 -12.53
C GLN A 104 2.48 0.29 -12.60
N PRO A 105 1.29 0.09 -13.17
CA PRO A 105 0.77 -1.24 -13.44
C PRO A 105 1.69 -1.97 -14.42
N HIS A 106 1.94 -3.25 -14.15
CA HIS A 106 2.73 -4.09 -15.03
C HIS A 106 1.98 -4.30 -16.36
N LYS A 107 2.55 -3.83 -17.47
CA LYS A 107 1.98 -3.99 -18.81
C LYS A 107 2.63 -5.18 -19.53
N ASP A 108 3.95 -5.13 -19.65
CA ASP A 108 4.76 -6.11 -20.37
C ASP A 108 5.97 -6.54 -19.56
N LYS A 109 6.59 -7.67 -19.94
CA LYS A 109 7.80 -8.20 -19.27
C LYS A 109 8.97 -7.21 -19.24
N LEU A 110 9.01 -6.27 -20.20
CA LEU A 110 10.04 -5.23 -20.30
C LEU A 110 9.63 -3.89 -19.65
N SER A 111 8.41 -3.81 -19.10
CA SER A 111 7.94 -2.58 -18.44
C SER A 111 8.64 -2.38 -17.10
N THR A 112 9.12 -1.16 -16.82
CA THR A 112 9.75 -0.84 -15.54
C THR A 112 8.71 -0.85 -14.42
N PRO A 113 9.04 -1.27 -13.19
CA PRO A 113 8.07 -1.24 -12.09
C PRO A 113 7.59 0.16 -11.70
N PHE A 114 8.40 1.18 -11.94
CA PHE A 114 8.11 2.58 -11.64
C PHE A 114 8.12 3.42 -12.91
N ASN A 115 7.26 4.44 -12.97
CA ASN A 115 7.28 5.45 -14.00
C ASN A 115 8.61 6.22 -13.91
N PRO A 116 9.37 6.35 -15.01
CA PRO A 116 10.66 7.03 -15.00
C PRO A 116 10.57 8.54 -14.74
N LYS A 117 9.39 9.16 -14.90
CA LYS A 117 9.20 10.59 -14.63
C LYS A 117 9.16 10.86 -13.11
N PRO A 118 10.11 11.64 -12.56
CA PRO A 118 10.08 12.03 -11.17
C PRO A 118 8.96 13.03 -10.90
N LEU A 119 8.36 12.90 -9.73
CA LEU A 119 7.30 13.78 -9.22
C LEU A 119 7.79 14.40 -7.92
N CYS A 120 7.41 15.63 -7.65
CA CYS A 120 7.72 16.30 -6.39
C CYS A 120 6.56 16.11 -5.40
N VAL A 121 6.85 15.71 -4.17
CA VAL A 121 5.82 15.57 -3.13
C VAL A 121 5.32 16.94 -2.69
N THR A 122 4.03 17.21 -2.87
CA THR A 122 3.38 18.47 -2.48
C THR A 122 2.81 18.42 -1.06
N ASP A 123 2.21 17.28 -0.68
CA ASP A 123 1.50 17.14 0.60
C ASP A 123 1.54 15.69 1.12
N LYS A 124 1.53 15.53 2.43
CA LYS A 124 1.53 14.23 3.13
C LYS A 124 0.51 14.22 4.28
N LYS A 125 -0.52 13.37 4.13
CA LYS A 125 -1.53 13.10 5.16
C LYS A 125 -1.43 11.67 5.66
N GLY A 126 -0.70 11.47 6.77
CA GLY A 126 -0.42 10.13 7.30
C GLY A 126 0.41 9.32 6.30
N SER A 127 -0.11 8.16 5.87
CA SER A 127 0.51 7.36 4.80
C SER A 127 0.08 7.76 3.39
N MET A 128 -0.80 8.76 3.23
CA MET A 128 -1.24 9.25 1.93
C MET A 128 -0.32 10.38 1.46
N ILE A 129 0.21 10.25 0.25
CA ILE A 129 1.13 11.21 -0.37
C ILE A 129 0.52 11.72 -1.65
N THR A 130 0.57 13.04 -1.83
CA THR A 130 0.22 13.72 -3.09
C THR A 130 1.52 14.24 -3.72
N ALA A 131 1.78 13.83 -4.95
CA ALA A 131 2.93 14.29 -5.73
C ALA A 131 2.48 14.90 -7.06
N GLU A 132 3.22 15.87 -7.54
CA GLU A 132 2.92 16.66 -8.74
C GLU A 132 4.10 16.62 -9.73
N ASP A 133 3.76 16.59 -11.02
CA ASP A 133 4.70 16.71 -12.13
C ASP A 133 4.91 18.18 -12.51
N GLU A 134 5.97 18.48 -13.25
CA GLU A 134 6.24 19.82 -13.79
C GLU A 134 5.10 20.32 -14.69
N SER A 135 4.37 19.39 -15.33
CA SER A 135 3.19 19.68 -16.15
C SER A 135 1.90 19.94 -15.35
N GLY A 136 1.96 19.92 -14.01
CA GLY A 136 0.80 20.14 -13.13
C GLY A 136 -0.08 18.91 -12.90
N HIS A 137 0.35 17.72 -13.32
CA HIS A 137 -0.40 16.48 -13.09
C HIS A 137 -0.18 15.98 -11.66
N LYS A 138 -1.28 15.84 -10.89
CA LYS A 138 -1.25 15.41 -9.48
C LYS A 138 -1.68 13.97 -9.30
N ILE A 139 -0.93 13.23 -8.49
CA ILE A 139 -1.21 11.83 -8.12
C ILE A 139 -1.21 11.68 -6.61
N THR A 140 -2.33 11.19 -6.06
CA THR A 140 -2.46 10.90 -4.63
C THR A 140 -2.60 9.40 -4.39
N ARG A 141 -1.65 8.80 -3.65
CA ARG A 141 -1.63 7.36 -3.32
C ARG A 141 -0.99 7.10 -1.95
N ASN A 142 -1.06 5.85 -1.48
CA ASN A 142 -0.32 5.43 -0.29
C ASN A 142 1.21 5.52 -0.53
N SER A 143 1.98 5.83 0.51
CA SER A 143 3.44 5.98 0.48
C SER A 143 4.18 4.78 -0.12
N SER A 144 3.64 3.56 0.00
CA SER A 144 4.20 2.34 -0.62
C SER A 144 4.20 2.34 -2.15
N PHE A 145 3.43 3.21 -2.79
CA PHE A 145 3.43 3.38 -4.25
C PHE A 145 4.53 4.30 -4.74
N PHE A 146 5.23 4.98 -3.84
CA PHE A 146 6.28 5.93 -4.17
C PHE A 146 7.64 5.37 -3.79
N LYS A 147 8.65 5.64 -4.63
CA LYS A 147 10.05 5.36 -4.33
C LYS A 147 10.81 6.67 -4.33
N LYS A 148 11.50 6.99 -3.23
CA LYS A 148 12.37 8.17 -3.13
C LYS A 148 13.50 8.08 -4.16
N VAL A 149 13.77 9.19 -4.83
CA VAL A 149 14.93 9.36 -5.71
C VAL A 149 16.02 10.05 -4.91
N GLU A 150 17.13 9.36 -4.67
CA GLU A 150 18.31 9.95 -4.04
C GLU A 150 19.15 10.66 -5.11
N GLY A 151 19.63 11.87 -4.81
CA GLY A 151 20.54 12.62 -5.69
C GLY A 151 19.90 13.74 -6.51
N MET A 152 18.57 13.78 -6.66
CA MET A 152 17.86 15.00 -7.09
C MET A 152 17.69 15.92 -5.88
N ARG A 153 18.74 16.71 -5.59
CA ARG A 153 18.59 17.87 -4.71
C ARG A 153 17.80 18.91 -5.50
N SER A 154 16.75 19.48 -4.91
CA SER A 154 16.08 20.65 -5.44
C SER A 154 17.15 21.68 -5.78
N VAL A 155 17.29 22.02 -7.06
CA VAL A 155 18.04 23.21 -7.44
C VAL A 155 17.34 24.36 -6.69
N PRO A 156 18.03 25.11 -5.82
CA PRO A 156 17.42 26.31 -5.24
C PRO A 156 16.98 27.19 -6.41
N LYS A 157 15.76 27.75 -6.34
CA LYS A 157 15.26 28.74 -7.31
C LYS A 157 16.37 29.77 -7.54
N PHE A 158 16.96 29.76 -8.73
CA PHE A 158 17.94 30.74 -9.16
C PHE A 158 17.18 32.03 -9.45
N GLU A 159 17.30 33.02 -8.56
CA GLU A 159 17.01 34.40 -8.90
C GLU A 159 18.06 34.86 -9.93
N PRO A 160 17.67 35.50 -11.05
CA PRO A 160 18.62 35.85 -12.08
C PRO A 160 19.52 37.00 -11.58
N ALA A 161 20.78 36.68 -11.29
CA ALA A 161 21.83 37.67 -11.16
C ALA A 161 22.28 38.11 -12.56
N GLN A 162 22.42 39.41 -12.73
CA GLN A 162 22.70 40.12 -13.98
C GLN A 162 24.04 39.68 -14.59
N GLU A 163 24.02 39.39 -15.90
CA GLU A 163 25.20 39.08 -16.70
C GLU A 163 26.00 40.36 -16.96
N GLU A 164 27.23 40.44 -16.48
CA GLU A 164 28.26 41.32 -17.03
C GLU A 164 29.15 40.47 -17.93
N GLU A 165 29.20 40.86 -19.21
CA GLU A 165 30.01 40.27 -20.26
C GLU A 165 31.46 40.72 -20.09
N GLU A 166 32.41 39.79 -19.95
CA GLU A 166 33.80 40.06 -20.31
C GLU A 166 34.27 39.08 -21.40
N GLU A 167 34.54 39.66 -22.56
CA GLU A 167 35.26 39.09 -23.70
C GLU A 167 36.69 38.70 -23.31
N PHE A 168 37.16 37.55 -23.78
CA PHE A 168 38.59 37.35 -24.01
C PHE A 168 38.83 36.53 -25.28
N GLU A 169 39.50 37.16 -26.24
CA GLU A 169 39.89 36.57 -27.53
C GLU A 169 41.09 35.59 -27.40
N VAL A 170 40.84 34.37 -27.88
CA VAL A 170 41.62 33.54 -28.83
C VAL A 170 43.16 33.62 -28.84
N THR A 171 43.84 32.47 -28.73
CA THR A 171 44.71 31.96 -29.82
C THR A 171 45.00 30.45 -29.73
N PRO A 172 45.25 29.77 -30.87
CA PRO A 172 45.13 28.31 -31.04
C PRO A 172 46.48 27.59 -31.30
N ASN A 173 46.54 26.29 -31.00
CA ASN A 173 47.45 25.26 -31.55
C ASN A 173 47.09 23.92 -30.82
N GLU A 174 47.13 22.71 -31.37
CA GLU A 174 47.74 22.16 -32.58
C GLU A 174 47.06 20.80 -32.86
N VAL A 175 47.04 20.41 -34.14
CA VAL A 175 46.46 19.17 -34.68
C VAL A 175 47.30 17.95 -34.29
N SER A 176 46.67 16.84 -33.87
CA SER A 176 47.12 15.50 -34.28
C SER A 176 45.96 14.50 -34.24
N GLU A 177 45.79 13.83 -35.38
CA GLU A 177 44.79 12.82 -35.68
C GLU A 177 45.44 11.40 -35.56
N PRO A 178 44.77 10.26 -35.88
CA PRO A 178 44.58 9.14 -34.96
C PRO A 178 45.38 7.87 -35.33
N THR A 179 45.03 6.72 -34.69
CA THR A 179 45.23 5.28 -35.05
C THR A 179 46.13 4.44 -34.10
N PRO A 180 46.18 3.08 -34.18
CA PRO A 180 45.08 2.09 -34.11
C PRO A 180 45.39 0.84 -33.22
N ASN A 181 44.33 0.08 -32.90
CA ASN A 181 44.18 -1.37 -32.60
C ASN A 181 45.38 -2.27 -32.20
N LYS A 182 45.14 -3.15 -31.19
CA LYS A 182 45.58 -4.57 -31.02
C LYS A 182 45.19 -5.02 -29.59
N THR A 183 44.69 -6.21 -29.23
CA THR A 183 44.49 -7.53 -29.89
C THR A 183 43.52 -8.33 -29.00
N SER A 184 42.61 -9.10 -29.63
CA SER A 184 41.74 -10.10 -29.02
C SER A 184 42.39 -11.49 -28.98
N THR A 185 42.37 -12.21 -27.85
CA THR A 185 42.45 -13.69 -27.75
C THR A 185 42.11 -14.17 -26.31
N PRO A 186 41.78 -15.45 -26.04
CA PRO A 186 40.47 -16.08 -26.22
C PRO A 186 39.83 -16.61 -24.91
N ASN A 187 38.53 -16.93 -25.01
CA ASN A 187 37.67 -17.75 -24.14
C ASN A 187 38.34 -18.52 -22.98
N GLN A 188 38.13 -18.04 -21.75
CA GLN A 188 38.00 -18.92 -20.58
C GLN A 188 36.51 -19.04 -20.23
N ILE A 189 35.94 -20.22 -20.48
CA ILE A 189 34.59 -20.56 -20.02
C ILE A 189 34.66 -20.60 -18.50
N SER A 190 34.20 -19.54 -17.84
CA SER A 190 33.99 -19.53 -16.39
C SER A 190 32.92 -20.56 -16.04
N LYS A 191 33.32 -21.67 -15.42
CA LYS A 191 32.36 -22.65 -14.89
C LYS A 191 31.51 -21.93 -13.83
N ARG A 192 30.19 -21.90 -14.04
CA ARG A 192 29.25 -21.27 -13.11
C ARG A 192 29.40 -21.89 -11.72
N PRO A 193 29.35 -21.09 -10.64
CA PRO A 193 29.47 -21.62 -9.28
C PRO A 193 28.35 -22.62 -8.99
N ILE A 194 28.74 -23.82 -8.59
CA ILE A 194 27.81 -24.90 -8.23
C ILE A 194 27.36 -24.65 -6.79
N ARG A 195 26.05 -24.59 -6.57
CA ARG A 195 25.45 -24.43 -5.24
C ARG A 195 25.67 -25.70 -4.42
N SER A 196 26.35 -25.59 -3.29
CA SER A 196 26.42 -26.70 -2.32
C SER A 196 25.07 -26.87 -1.64
N THR A 197 24.37 -27.97 -1.89
CA THR A 197 23.14 -28.31 -1.20
C THR A 197 23.46 -29.15 0.04
N LYS A 198 23.22 -28.60 1.24
CA LYS A 198 23.24 -29.37 2.49
C LYS A 198 21.81 -29.78 2.84
N ARG A 199 21.64 -30.99 3.39
CA ARG A 199 20.34 -31.42 3.90
C ARG A 199 19.92 -30.54 5.09
N PRO A 200 18.61 -30.26 5.26
CA PRO A 200 18.11 -29.52 6.41
C PRO A 200 18.50 -30.21 7.72
N ALA A 201 18.96 -29.43 8.70
CA ALA A 201 19.49 -29.97 9.97
C ALA A 201 18.45 -30.81 10.73
N TYR A 202 17.16 -30.47 10.65
CA TYR A 202 16.10 -31.19 11.35
C TYR A 202 15.80 -32.60 10.79
N LEU A 203 16.40 -32.97 9.66
CA LEU A 203 16.27 -34.29 9.03
C LEU A 203 17.52 -35.17 9.23
N SER A 204 18.45 -34.78 10.12
CA SER A 204 19.64 -35.59 10.43
C SER A 204 19.30 -36.91 11.11
N ASP A 205 18.19 -36.96 11.83
CA ASP A 205 17.90 -38.02 12.80
C ASP A 205 17.07 -39.18 12.18
N TYR A 206 16.66 -39.03 10.92
CA TYR A 206 15.93 -40.06 10.19
C TYR A 206 16.93 -40.92 9.40
N VAL A 207 17.03 -42.20 9.77
CA VAL A 207 17.79 -43.21 9.02
C VAL A 207 17.03 -43.54 7.73
N THR A 208 17.68 -43.38 6.58
CA THR A 208 17.23 -43.90 5.28
C THR A 208 17.65 -45.34 5.10
#